data_AF-A0A6H9IA46-F1
#
_entry.id   AF-A0A6H9IA46-F1
#
_cell.length_a   1.000
_cell.length_b   1.000
_cell.length_c   1.000
_cell.angle_alpha   90.00
_cell.angle_beta   90.00
_cell.angle_gamma   90.00
#
_symmetry.space_group_name_H-M   'P 1'
#
loop_
_entity.id
_entity.type
_entity.pdbx_description
1 polymer ?
#
loop_
_entity_poly.entity_id
_entity_poly.type
_entity_poly.pdbx_seq_one_letter_code
_entity_poly.pdbx_strand_id
1 'polypeptide(L)'
;MGKTLEELERCYNEALNEGAEYVAVQIKIDGFSSDELIINDKYNIDSKLAYYKRTYNEDLEHKWNPRIRIVDFAYGYSFSGIIRKLGLLV
;
A
#
# COMPACT_ATOMS: atom_id res chain seq x y z
N MET A 1 -10.79 14.03 -1.82
CA MET A 1 -10.01 13.65 -0.61
C MET A 1 -9.15 12.48 -1.01
N GLY A 2 -7.83 12.55 -0.75
CA GLY A 2 -6.91 11.45 -1.03
C GLY A 2 -7.04 10.34 0.01
N LYS A 3 -6.38 9.21 -0.24
CA LYS A 3 -6.21 8.14 0.76
C LYS A 3 -5.33 8.61 1.92
N THR A 4 -5.53 8.08 3.12
CA THR A 4 -4.76 8.48 4.32
C THR A 4 -3.96 7.36 4.95
N LEU A 5 -3.01 7.72 5.83
CA LEU A 5 -2.25 6.77 6.64
C LEU A 5 -3.14 5.92 7.56
N GLU A 6 -4.20 6.52 8.12
CA GLU A 6 -5.19 5.81 8.93
C GLU A 6 -5.92 4.74 8.10
N GLU A 7 -6.28 5.05 6.86
CA GLU A 7 -6.93 4.08 5.97
C GLU A 7 -5.98 2.95 5.55
N LEU A 8 -4.70 3.24 5.34
CA LEU A 8 -3.67 2.23 5.09
C LEU A 8 -3.53 1.30 6.31
N GLU A 9 -3.47 1.87 7.52
CA GLU A 9 -3.40 1.11 8.76
C GLU A 9 -4.63 0.21 8.94
N ARG A 10 -5.83 0.74 8.68
CA ARG A 10 -7.06 -0.06 8.69
C ARG A 10 -6.99 -1.23 7.70
N CYS A 11 -6.55 -0.97 6.47
CA CYS A 11 -6.39 -2.01 5.44
C CYS A 11 -5.43 -3.13 5.89
N TYR A 12 -4.31 -2.78 6.52
CA TYR A 12 -3.34 -3.78 7.00
C TYR A 12 -3.86 -4.57 8.22
N ASN A 13 -4.57 -3.91 9.13
CA ASN A 13 -5.20 -4.57 10.27
C ASN A 13 -6.32 -5.53 9.84
N GLU A 14 -7.13 -5.13 8.85
CA GLU A 14 -8.11 -6.02 8.22
C GLU A 14 -7.41 -7.23 7.57
N ALA A 15 -6.29 -7.03 6.87
CA ALA A 15 -5.53 -8.12 6.28
C ALA A 15 -5.08 -9.16 7.31
N LEU A 16 -4.63 -8.73 8.49
CA LEU A 16 -4.27 -9.62 9.61
C LEU A 16 -5.48 -10.37 10.16
N ASN A 17 -6.58 -9.66 10.41
CA ASN A 17 -7.80 -10.22 10.97
C ASN A 17 -8.46 -11.26 10.05
N GLU A 18 -8.43 -10.99 8.73
CA GLU A 18 -9.03 -11.84 7.70
C GLU A 18 -8.08 -12.95 7.21
N GLY A 19 -6.86 -13.02 7.75
CA GLY A 19 -5.85 -14.02 7.35
C GLY A 19 -5.43 -13.89 5.88
N ALA A 20 -5.35 -12.68 5.36
CA ALA A 20 -4.94 -12.42 3.98
C ALA A 20 -3.51 -12.92 3.72
N GLU A 21 -3.24 -13.40 2.50
CA GLU A 21 -1.90 -13.87 2.13
C GLU A 21 -0.97 -12.73 1.74
N TYR A 22 -1.52 -11.59 1.29
CA TYR A 22 -0.76 -10.49 0.74
C TYR A 22 -1.36 -9.12 1.07
N VAL A 23 -0.47 -8.14 1.18
CA VAL A 23 -0.77 -6.71 1.18
C VAL A 23 0.03 -6.02 0.07
N ALA A 24 -0.50 -4.92 -0.46
CA ALA A 24 0.17 -4.15 -1.48
C ALA A 24 -0.07 -2.66 -1.34
N VAL A 25 0.91 -1.89 -1.83
CA VAL A 25 0.82 -0.45 -2.04
C VAL A 25 1.20 -0.12 -3.48
N GLN A 26 0.47 0.82 -4.07
CA GLN A 26 0.81 1.46 -5.33
C GLN A 26 1.48 2.80 -5.01
N ILE A 27 2.68 3.01 -5.54
CA ILE A 27 3.52 4.16 -5.26
C ILE A 27 3.73 4.95 -6.54
N LYS A 28 3.35 6.22 -6.50
CA LYS A 28 3.70 7.18 -7.54
C LYS A 28 5.05 7.81 -7.20
N ILE A 29 5.93 7.85 -8.20
CA ILE A 29 7.21 8.55 -8.13
C ILE A 29 7.27 9.58 -9.26
N ASP A 30 7.37 10.86 -8.92
CA ASP A 30 7.43 11.92 -9.94
C ASP A 30 8.65 11.72 -10.86
N GLY A 31 8.40 11.81 -12.17
CA GLY A 31 9.40 11.60 -13.21
C GLY A 31 9.40 10.19 -13.82
N PHE A 32 8.64 9.25 -13.26
CA PHE A 32 8.42 7.92 -13.86
C PHE A 32 7.10 7.88 -14.62
N SER A 33 7.05 7.06 -15.67
CA SER A 33 5.88 6.93 -16.56
C SER A 33 4.76 6.07 -15.99
N SER A 34 5.05 5.26 -14.96
CA SER A 34 4.11 4.34 -14.34
C SER A 34 4.37 4.23 -12.85
N ASP A 35 3.31 3.96 -12.10
CA ASP A 35 3.40 3.72 -10.66
C ASP A 35 4.08 2.37 -10.38
N GLU A 36 4.79 2.30 -9.27
CA GLU A 36 5.38 1.07 -8.73
C GLU A 36 4.34 0.31 -7.90
N LEU A 37 4.23 -1.00 -8.08
CA LEU A 37 3.40 -1.86 -7.24
C LEU A 37 4.30 -2.73 -6.36
N ILE A 38 4.23 -2.52 -5.04
CA ILE A 38 4.95 -3.34 -4.06
C ILE A 38 3.97 -4.30 -3.41
N ILE A 39 4.20 -5.60 -3.54
CA ILE A 39 3.40 -6.66 -2.91
C ILE A 39 4.26 -7.37 -1.87
N ASN A 40 3.73 -7.56 -0.66
CA ASN A 40 4.38 -8.28 0.41
C ASN A 40 3.48 -9.42 0.90
N ASP A 41 4.10 -10.55 1.25
CA ASP A 41 3.40 -11.67 1.88
C ASP A 41 2.97 -11.36 3.32
N LYS A 42 2.11 -12.22 3.86
CA LYS A 42 1.53 -12.08 5.19
C LYS A 42 2.55 -11.95 6.33
N TYR A 43 3.75 -12.50 6.18
CA TYR A 43 4.79 -12.46 7.21
C TYR A 43 5.39 -11.06 7.36
N ASN A 44 5.17 -10.19 6.38
CA ASN A 44 5.71 -8.84 6.35
C ASN A 44 4.66 -7.76 6.67
N ILE A 45 3.41 -8.11 6.99
CA ILE A 45 2.34 -7.11 7.16
C ILE A 45 2.68 -6.13 8.30
N ASP A 46 2.99 -6.62 9.50
CA ASP A 46 3.31 -5.77 10.66
C ASP A 46 4.54 -4.90 10.43
N SER A 47 5.62 -5.50 9.91
CA SER A 47 6.89 -4.81 9.69
C SER A 47 6.77 -3.75 8.59
N LYS A 48 5.97 -4.01 7.54
CA LYS A 48 5.67 -3.06 6.48
C LYS A 48 4.77 -1.94 6.96
N LEU A 49 3.72 -2.21 7.74
CA LEU A 49 2.89 -1.17 8.34
C LEU A 49 3.73 -0.23 9.21
N ALA A 50 4.57 -0.78 10.09
CA ALA A 50 5.47 0.00 10.93
C ALA A 50 6.46 0.84 10.12
N TYR A 51 6.96 0.30 8.99
CA TYR A 51 7.77 1.07 8.05
C TYR A 51 6.97 2.24 7.47
N TYR A 52 5.78 2.01 6.91
CA TYR A 52 4.99 3.06 6.27
C TYR A 52 4.60 4.18 7.25
N LYS A 53 4.17 3.85 8.48
CA LYS A 53 3.88 4.84 9.54
C LYS A 53 5.11 5.71 9.90
N ARG A 54 6.31 5.13 9.82
CA ARG A 54 7.55 5.87 10.06
C ARG A 54 7.90 6.77 8.87
N THR A 55 7.73 6.29 7.65
CA THR A 55 8.28 6.94 6.44
C THR A 55 7.32 7.87 5.71
N TYR A 56 6.01 7.73 5.90
CA TYR A 56 4.97 8.53 5.25
C TYR A 56 4.16 9.37 6.24
N ASN A 57 3.73 10.56 5.82
CA ASN A 57 2.85 11.43 6.60
C ASN A 57 1.37 10.98 6.49
N GLU A 58 0.47 11.73 7.11
CA GLU A 58 -0.97 11.41 7.13
C GLU A 58 -1.60 11.36 5.72
N ASP A 59 -1.06 12.13 4.78
CA ASP A 59 -1.49 12.20 3.37
C ASP A 59 -0.74 11.20 2.47
N LEU A 60 -0.03 10.24 3.07
CA LEU A 60 0.73 9.20 2.38
C LEU A 60 1.85 9.73 1.47
N GLU A 61 2.39 10.91 1.77
CA GLU A 61 3.60 11.45 1.16
C GLU A 61 4.83 11.06 1.96
N HIS A 62 5.91 10.72 1.26
CA HIS A 62 7.15 10.31 1.91
C HIS A 62 7.80 11.51 2.61
N LYS A 63 8.03 11.41 3.93
CA LYS A 63 8.43 12.51 4.82
C LYS A 63 9.72 13.23 4.40
N TRP A 64 10.62 12.52 3.71
CA TRP A 64 11.91 13.06 3.26
C TRP A 64 12.03 13.21 1.74
N ASN A 65 11.03 12.77 0.99
CA ASN A 65 11.06 12.87 -0.47
C ASN A 65 9.65 13.14 -1.03
N PRO A 66 9.26 14.40 -1.22
CA PRO A 66 7.89 14.76 -1.60
C PRO A 66 7.49 14.26 -3.00
N ARG A 67 8.44 13.75 -3.79
CA ARG A 67 8.17 13.12 -5.10
C ARG A 67 7.59 11.72 -5.00
N ILE A 68 7.59 11.12 -3.80
CA ILE A 68 7.13 9.74 -3.57
C ILE A 68 5.84 9.80 -2.74
N ARG A 69 4.79 9.16 -3.26
CA ARG A 69 3.49 9.07 -2.58
C ARG A 69 2.87 7.69 -2.78
N ILE A 70 2.29 7.11 -1.73
CA ILE A 70 1.40 5.96 -1.87
C ILE A 70 0.05 6.48 -2.36
N VAL A 71 -0.39 6.00 -3.52
CA VAL A 71 -1.63 6.46 -4.18
C VAL A 71 -2.78 5.48 -4.04
N ASP A 72 -2.49 4.20 -3.80
CA ASP A 72 -3.51 3.19 -3.48
C ASP A 72 -2.91 2.01 -2.71
N PHE A 73 -3.77 1.18 -2.13
CA PHE A 73 -3.37 -0.01 -1.37
C PHE A 73 -4.51 -1.02 -1.26
N ALA A 74 -4.15 -2.30 -1.11
CA ALA A 74 -5.11 -3.38 -0.96
C ALA A 74 -4.48 -4.58 -0.26
N TYR A 75 -5.33 -5.45 0.28
CA TYR A 75 -4.95 -6.81 0.68
C TYR A 75 -5.70 -7.86 -0.14
N GLY A 76 -5.15 -9.06 -0.23
CA GLY A 76 -5.79 -10.17 -0.93
C GLY A 76 -5.16 -11.52 -0.68
N TYR A 77 -5.80 -12.56 -1.21
CA TYR A 77 -5.37 -13.96 -1.08
C TYR A 77 -4.59 -14.45 -2.32
N SER A 78 -4.46 -13.61 -3.35
CA SER A 78 -3.69 -13.88 -4.56
C SER A 78 -3.23 -12.58 -5.21
N PHE A 79 -2.17 -12.65 -6.03
CA PHE A 79 -1.72 -11.49 -6.81
C PHE A 79 -2.78 -10.96 -7.78
N SER A 80 -3.51 -11.85 -8.46
CA SER A 80 -4.61 -11.44 -9.35
C SER A 80 -5.74 -10.75 -8.59
N GLY A 81 -6.02 -11.18 -7.36
CA GLY A 81 -7.00 -10.53 -6.48
C GLY A 81 -6.58 -9.10 -6.10
N ILE A 82 -5.29 -8.90 -5.79
CA ILE A 82 -4.74 -7.57 -5.50
C ILE A 82 -4.84 -6.67 -6.73
N ILE A 83 -4.36 -7.12 -7.90
CA ILE A 83 -4.39 -6.33 -9.14
C ILE A 83 -5.83 -5.95 -9.50
N ARG A 84 -6.80 -6.85 -9.28
CA ARG A 84 -8.22 -6.57 -9.49
C ARG A 84 -8.75 -5.50 -8.53
N LYS A 85 -8.45 -5.62 -7.24
CA LYS A 85 -8.89 -4.65 -6.22
C LYS A 85 -8.34 -3.25 -6.48
N LEU A 86 -7.11 -3.15 -6.99
CA LEU A 86 -6.46 -1.89 -7.37
C LEU A 86 -6.90 -1.37 -8.74
N GLY A 87 -7.81 -2.05 -9.46
CA GLY A 87 -8.27 -1.61 -10.77
C GLY A 87 -7.19 -1.64 -11.87
N LEU A 88 -6.14 -2.42 -11.68
CA LEU A 88 -4.99 -2.52 -12.60
C LEU A 88 -5.16 -3.61 -13.67
N LEU A 89 -6.25 -4.38 -13.60
CA LEU A 89 -6.65 -5.30 -14.65
C LEU A 89 -7.44 -4.55 -15.73
N VAL A 90 -6.90 -4.55 -16.95
CA VAL A 90 -7.56 -4.06 -18.17
C VAL A 90 -8.34 -5.18 -18.83
#